data_AF-M0LB33-F1
#
_entry.id   AF-M0LB33-F1
#
_cell.length_a   1.000
_cell.length_b   1.000
_cell.length_c   1.000
_cell.angle_alpha   90.00
_cell.angle_beta   90.00
_cell.angle_gamma   90.00
#
_symmetry.space_group_name_H-M   'P 1'
#
loop_
_entity.id
_entity.type
_entity.pdbx_description
1 polymer ?
#
loop_
_entity_poly.entity_id
_entity_poly.type
_entity_poly.pdbx_seq_one_letter_code
_entity_poly.pdbx_strand_id
1 'polypeptide(L)'
;MTTKEEIWSTWTDRYIDTESPVPLFETDENLTVQYKHYGQNNRRILKRSEAMEDRLRQEGRKVINDWSTTDDTYDGVIYLMYWFEDGDVVPLYVGKAGKYGRDGESLSTNLEDLRGDSTRKFARWGDAHYYHVGNLSAIVFGHKKNQKQKYEKWADRLFEDGRQLRQQTYFWTKAWSQDDVGLYHDFEVPLEQLEYQIIGHASDFYTDRLLNKEGA
;
A
#
# COMPACT_ATOMS: atom_id res chain seq x y z
N MET A 1 26.82 10.58 -14.26
CA MET A 1 25.73 9.61 -14.45
C MET A 1 24.95 9.61 -13.16
N THR A 2 23.63 9.73 -13.19
CA THR A 2 22.80 9.64 -11.98
C THR A 2 22.86 8.22 -11.45
N THR A 3 23.15 8.04 -10.15
CA THR A 3 23.15 6.73 -9.53
C THR A 3 21.71 6.24 -9.30
N LYS A 4 21.56 4.95 -8.97
CA LYS A 4 20.24 4.40 -8.68
C LYS A 4 19.67 4.98 -7.38
N GLU A 5 20.53 5.18 -6.38
CA GLU A 5 20.19 5.82 -5.10
C GLU A 5 19.71 7.27 -5.32
N GLU A 6 20.39 8.04 -6.17
CA GLU A 6 19.98 9.40 -6.53
C GLU A 6 18.61 9.43 -7.24
N ILE A 7 18.34 8.45 -8.11
CA ILE A 7 17.03 8.32 -8.76
C ILE A 7 15.94 8.03 -7.72
N TRP A 8 16.19 7.10 -6.79
CA TRP A 8 15.24 6.76 -5.74
C TRP A 8 14.96 7.96 -4.82
N SER A 9 16.01 8.60 -4.30
CA SER A 9 15.90 9.79 -3.45
C SER A 9 15.13 10.90 -4.15
N THR A 10 15.46 11.21 -5.42
CA THR A 10 14.76 12.25 -6.18
C THR A 10 13.26 11.95 -6.30
N TRP A 11 12.89 10.69 -6.53
CA TRP A 11 11.50 10.28 -6.65
C TRP A 11 10.78 10.33 -5.30
N THR A 12 11.40 9.86 -4.22
CA THR A 12 10.78 9.90 -2.89
C THR A 12 10.64 11.32 -2.38
N ASP A 13 11.63 12.20 -2.62
CA ASP A 13 11.58 13.62 -2.25
C ASP A 13 10.45 14.36 -2.98
N ARG A 14 10.15 13.94 -4.21
CA ARG A 14 9.07 14.53 -5.00
C ARG A 14 7.67 14.15 -4.49
N TYR A 15 7.50 12.91 -4.04
CA TYR A 15 6.17 12.34 -3.85
C TYR A 15 5.82 11.97 -2.42
N ILE A 16 6.80 11.67 -1.58
CA ILE A 16 6.61 11.20 -0.21
C ILE A 16 6.95 12.33 0.75
N ASP A 17 5.93 12.80 1.47
CA ASP A 17 6.12 13.72 2.58
C ASP A 17 6.74 12.98 3.78
N THR A 18 8.04 13.17 3.98
CA THR A 18 8.79 12.57 5.07
C THR A 18 8.71 13.37 6.38
N GLU A 19 8.22 14.61 6.34
CA GLU A 19 8.01 15.45 7.53
C GLU A 19 6.71 15.07 8.26
N SER A 20 5.71 14.61 7.52
CA SER A 20 4.42 14.12 8.06
C SER A 20 4.07 12.72 7.54
N PRO A 21 4.86 11.69 7.90
CA PRO A 21 4.66 10.34 7.38
C PRO A 21 3.39 9.71 7.97
N VAL A 22 2.70 8.88 7.17
CA VAL A 22 1.43 8.26 7.57
C VAL A 22 1.69 6.85 8.12
N PRO A 23 1.45 6.58 9.43
CA PRO A 23 1.62 5.24 9.99
C PRO A 23 0.69 4.23 9.31
N LEU A 24 1.16 3.04 8.95
CA LEU A 24 0.29 2.01 8.37
C LEU A 24 -0.71 1.48 9.40
N PHE A 25 -0.23 1.24 10.62
CA PHE A 25 -1.00 0.63 11.71
C PHE A 25 -1.22 1.61 12.85
N GLU A 26 -2.32 1.42 13.56
CA GLU A 26 -2.54 2.00 14.87
C GLU A 26 -1.68 1.25 15.91
N THR A 27 -0.82 1.94 16.64
CA THR A 27 0.08 1.36 17.64
C THR A 27 -0.09 1.99 19.02
N ASP A 28 0.31 1.28 20.07
CA ASP A 28 0.63 1.90 21.35
C ASP A 28 2.08 2.43 21.39
N GLU A 29 2.48 2.98 22.54
CA GLU A 29 3.83 3.51 22.79
C GLU A 29 4.96 2.49 22.60
N ASN A 30 4.66 1.18 22.64
CA ASN A 30 5.62 0.09 22.49
C ASN A 30 5.58 -0.53 21.08
N LEU A 31 4.97 0.16 20.11
CA LEU A 31 4.74 -0.31 18.74
C LEU A 31 3.92 -1.60 18.65
N THR A 32 3.08 -1.89 19.64
CA THR A 32 2.13 -3.01 19.55
C THR A 32 0.92 -2.57 18.74
N VAL A 33 0.74 -3.20 17.57
CA VAL A 33 -0.36 -2.88 16.66
C VAL A 33 -1.70 -3.22 17.30
N GLN A 34 -2.59 -2.26 17.44
CA GLN A 34 -3.96 -2.45 17.92
C GLN A 34 -4.76 -3.37 16.99
N TYR A 35 -5.86 -3.92 17.48
CA TYR A 35 -6.74 -4.75 16.66
C TYR A 35 -8.20 -4.43 16.88
N LYS A 36 -9.00 -4.74 15.87
CA LYS A 36 -10.45 -4.64 15.90
C LYS A 36 -11.07 -6.00 15.59
N HIS A 37 -12.36 -6.15 15.90
CA HIS A 37 -13.12 -7.30 15.46
C HIS A 37 -13.83 -6.98 14.14
N TYR A 38 -13.92 -7.96 13.25
CA TYR A 38 -14.50 -7.75 11.92
C TYR A 38 -15.37 -8.92 11.49
N GLY A 39 -16.51 -8.62 10.86
CA GLY A 39 -17.37 -9.58 10.19
C GLY A 39 -18.16 -10.48 11.13
N GLN A 40 -19.00 -11.34 10.56
CA GLN A 40 -19.96 -12.16 11.33
C GLN A 40 -19.30 -13.17 12.27
N ASN A 41 -18.09 -13.63 11.96
CA ASN A 41 -17.34 -14.56 12.80
C ASN A 41 -16.47 -13.87 13.86
N ASN A 42 -16.61 -12.55 14.03
CA ASN A 42 -15.92 -11.75 15.04
C ASN A 42 -14.41 -12.02 15.07
N ARG A 43 -13.77 -12.09 13.89
CA ARG A 43 -12.32 -12.35 13.79
C ARG A 43 -11.53 -11.10 14.15
N ARG A 44 -10.34 -11.31 14.73
CA ARG A 44 -9.41 -10.22 15.08
C ARG A 44 -8.65 -9.76 13.85
N ILE A 45 -8.57 -8.45 13.62
CA ILE A 45 -7.92 -7.83 12.47
C ILE A 45 -7.02 -6.71 12.96
N LEU A 46 -5.78 -6.67 12.46
CA LEU A 46 -4.84 -5.58 12.72
C LEU A 46 -5.49 -4.26 12.31
N LYS A 47 -5.46 -3.28 13.21
CA LYS A 47 -6.10 -1.99 12.99
C LYS A 47 -5.12 -1.11 12.19
N ARG A 48 -5.52 -0.73 10.97
CA ARG A 48 -4.85 0.35 10.23
C ARG A 48 -4.98 1.66 11.03
N SER A 49 -4.02 2.56 10.88
CA SER A 49 -4.19 3.89 11.47
C SER A 49 -5.34 4.63 10.78
N GLU A 50 -5.99 5.53 11.51
CA GLU A 50 -7.01 6.42 10.94
C GLU A 50 -6.43 7.28 9.81
N ALA A 51 -5.22 7.82 10.01
CA ALA A 51 -4.51 8.61 9.00
C ALA A 51 -4.28 7.85 7.69
N MET A 52 -3.97 6.54 7.76
CA MET A 52 -3.82 5.70 6.56
C MET A 52 -5.17 5.50 5.86
N GLU A 53 -6.23 5.21 6.62
CA GLU A 53 -7.55 5.03 6.05
C GLU A 53 -8.04 6.32 5.36
N ASP A 54 -7.86 7.47 5.99
CA ASP A 54 -8.23 8.78 5.46
C ASP A 54 -7.44 9.13 4.20
N ARG A 55 -6.12 8.94 4.21
CA ARG A 55 -5.27 9.20 3.04
C ARG A 55 -5.67 8.35 1.85
N LEU A 56 -5.93 7.05 2.06
CA LEU A 56 -6.35 6.16 0.98
C LEU A 56 -7.74 6.49 0.45
N ARG A 57 -8.66 6.93 1.32
CA ARG A 57 -9.97 7.45 0.90
C ARG A 57 -9.85 8.72 0.10
N GLN A 58 -9.01 9.67 0.54
CA GLN A 58 -8.78 10.93 -0.15
C GLN A 58 -8.31 10.69 -1.58
N GLU A 59 -7.25 9.90 -1.77
CA GLU A 59 -6.71 9.59 -3.09
C GLU A 59 -7.66 8.73 -3.91
N GLY A 60 -8.23 7.68 -3.32
CA GLY A 60 -9.19 6.81 -4.01
C GLY A 60 -10.43 7.55 -4.51
N ARG A 61 -10.93 8.54 -3.76
CA ARG A 61 -12.08 9.35 -4.16
C ARG A 61 -11.80 10.18 -5.42
N LYS A 62 -10.56 10.62 -5.65
CA LYS A 62 -10.19 11.30 -6.90
C LYS A 62 -10.45 10.40 -8.11
N VAL A 63 -9.91 9.17 -8.06
CA VAL A 63 -10.09 8.14 -9.11
C VAL A 63 -11.57 7.80 -9.32
N ILE A 64 -12.32 7.69 -8.23
CA ILE A 64 -13.73 7.32 -8.25
C ILE A 64 -14.62 8.43 -8.84
N ASN A 65 -14.30 9.68 -8.52
CA ASN A 65 -15.00 10.84 -9.06
C ASN A 65 -14.69 10.98 -10.55
N ASP A 66 -13.42 10.84 -10.93
CA ASP A 66 -12.95 10.85 -12.31
C ASP A 66 -13.65 9.79 -13.18
N TRP A 67 -13.79 8.56 -12.67
CA TRP A 67 -14.60 7.53 -13.33
C TRP A 67 -16.06 7.95 -13.53
N SER A 68 -16.65 8.69 -12.59
CA SER A 68 -18.05 9.11 -12.67
C SER A 68 -18.31 10.31 -13.59
N THR A 69 -17.27 11.12 -13.86
CA THR A 69 -17.36 12.33 -14.69
C THR A 69 -16.76 12.14 -16.09
N THR A 70 -16.17 10.98 -16.39
CA THR A 70 -15.51 10.65 -17.67
C THR A 70 -14.32 11.56 -18.03
N ASP A 71 -13.73 12.23 -17.04
CA ASP A 71 -12.58 13.13 -17.21
C ASP A 71 -11.28 12.35 -17.53
N ASP A 72 -11.27 11.04 -17.26
CA ASP A 72 -10.20 10.06 -17.52
C ASP A 72 -8.77 10.50 -17.13
N THR A 73 -8.64 11.27 -16.06
CA THR A 73 -7.40 11.90 -15.60
C THR A 73 -6.49 10.95 -14.81
N TYR A 74 -7.07 10.00 -14.07
CA TYR A 74 -6.31 9.14 -13.15
C TYR A 74 -6.34 7.67 -13.55
N ASP A 75 -5.24 6.94 -13.59
CA ASP A 75 -5.26 5.51 -13.94
C ASP A 75 -5.76 4.61 -12.79
N GLY A 76 -5.66 5.09 -11.55
CA GLY A 76 -5.88 4.32 -10.33
C GLY A 76 -5.13 4.91 -9.15
N VAL A 77 -4.91 4.09 -8.13
CA VAL A 77 -4.03 4.44 -7.01
C VAL A 77 -2.78 3.56 -7.00
N ILE A 78 -1.62 4.17 -6.78
CA ILE A 78 -0.37 3.51 -6.41
C ILE A 78 -0.19 3.64 -4.90
N TYR A 79 0.46 2.67 -4.27
CA TYR A 79 0.82 2.73 -2.86
C TYR A 79 2.13 2.04 -2.56
N LEU A 80 2.77 2.51 -1.48
CA LEU A 80 4.03 2.02 -0.95
C LEU A 80 3.91 1.77 0.56
N MET A 81 4.35 0.61 1.01
CA MET A 81 4.65 0.34 2.42
C MET A 81 6.16 0.49 2.60
N TYR A 82 6.59 1.23 3.61
CA TYR A 82 8.01 1.57 3.79
C TYR A 82 8.42 1.73 5.26
N TRP A 83 9.72 1.77 5.48
CA TRP A 83 10.39 2.17 6.72
C TRP A 83 11.26 3.40 6.50
N PHE A 84 11.63 4.05 7.60
CA PHE A 84 12.75 4.98 7.59
C PHE A 84 13.99 4.28 8.14
N GLU A 85 15.08 4.28 7.38
CA GLU A 85 16.40 3.85 7.85
C GLU A 85 17.36 5.01 7.56
N ASP A 86 18.03 5.54 8.59
CA ASP A 86 18.97 6.68 8.50
C ASP A 86 18.41 7.94 7.79
N GLY A 87 17.09 8.13 7.84
CA GLY A 87 16.39 9.24 7.19
C GLY A 87 15.87 8.93 5.79
N ASP A 88 16.28 7.80 5.21
CA ASP A 88 15.89 7.39 3.87
C ASP A 88 14.61 6.54 3.88
N VAL A 89 13.82 6.68 2.82
CA VAL A 89 12.65 5.83 2.58
C VAL A 89 13.11 4.47 2.07
N VAL A 90 12.93 3.42 2.87
CA VAL A 90 13.23 2.04 2.48
C VAL A 90 11.93 1.31 2.09
N PRO A 91 11.71 1.00 0.80
CA PRO A 91 10.50 0.36 0.33
C PRO A 91 10.42 -1.11 0.78
N LEU A 92 9.26 -1.48 1.33
CA LEU A 92 8.95 -2.86 1.72
C LEU A 92 7.95 -3.53 0.79
N TYR A 93 7.01 -2.77 0.23
CA TYR A 93 6.03 -3.32 -0.71
C TYR A 93 5.47 -2.20 -1.58
N VAL A 94 5.39 -2.46 -2.88
CA VAL A 94 4.74 -1.59 -3.86
C VAL A 94 3.49 -2.29 -4.36
N GLY A 95 2.39 -1.57 -4.52
CA GLY A 95 1.24 -2.14 -5.21
C GLY A 95 0.30 -1.08 -5.76
N LYS A 96 -0.67 -1.53 -6.56
CA LYS A 96 -1.70 -0.65 -7.13
C LYS A 96 -3.11 -1.23 -7.07
N ALA A 97 -4.07 -0.32 -7.23
CA ALA A 97 -5.43 -0.64 -7.62
C ALA A 97 -5.85 0.26 -8.79
N GLY A 98 -5.98 -0.31 -9.99
CA GLY A 98 -6.43 0.40 -11.18
C GLY A 98 -7.89 0.85 -11.09
N LYS A 99 -8.25 1.89 -11.84
CA LYS A 99 -9.60 2.48 -11.92
C LYS A 99 -10.62 1.46 -12.41
N TYR A 100 -10.32 0.75 -13.49
CA TYR A 100 -11.27 -0.14 -14.16
C TYR A 100 -11.19 -1.60 -13.69
N GLY A 101 -12.32 -2.28 -13.74
CA GLY A 101 -12.45 -3.72 -13.49
C GLY A 101 -11.94 -4.57 -14.67
N ARG A 102 -12.24 -5.88 -14.62
CA ARG A 102 -11.84 -6.82 -15.68
C ARG A 102 -12.55 -6.58 -17.02
N ASP A 103 -13.69 -5.92 -16.99
CA ASP A 103 -14.46 -5.53 -18.17
C ASP A 103 -13.90 -4.27 -18.86
N GLY A 104 -12.97 -3.56 -18.21
CA GLY A 104 -12.38 -2.33 -18.73
C GLY A 104 -13.30 -1.11 -18.65
N GLU A 105 -14.51 -1.23 -18.08
CA GLU A 105 -15.53 -0.18 -18.10
C GLU A 105 -16.05 0.13 -16.69
N SER A 106 -16.36 -0.90 -15.90
CA SER A 106 -16.88 -0.72 -14.55
C SER A 106 -15.77 -0.26 -13.60
N LEU A 107 -16.14 0.53 -12.59
CA LEU A 107 -15.24 0.85 -11.50
C LEU A 107 -14.71 -0.45 -10.87
N SER A 108 -13.40 -0.50 -10.68
CA SER A 108 -12.72 -1.60 -10.00
C SER A 108 -13.33 -1.82 -8.64
N THR A 109 -13.75 -3.05 -8.40
CA THR A 109 -14.40 -3.37 -7.13
C THR A 109 -13.49 -3.19 -5.91
N ASN A 110 -12.17 -3.03 -6.11
CA ASN A 110 -11.24 -2.71 -5.03
C ASN A 110 -11.36 -1.26 -4.56
N LEU A 111 -11.89 -0.35 -5.39
CA LEU A 111 -12.04 1.07 -5.08
C LEU A 111 -13.43 1.41 -4.52
N GLU A 112 -14.46 0.59 -4.80
CA GLU A 112 -15.84 0.82 -4.35
C GLU A 112 -15.97 1.18 -2.86
N ASP A 113 -15.26 0.46 -2.00
CA ASP A 113 -15.34 0.64 -0.54
C ASP A 113 -14.76 1.99 -0.06
N LEU A 114 -14.05 2.74 -0.92
CA LEU A 114 -13.47 4.04 -0.57
C LEU A 114 -14.51 5.18 -0.55
N ARG A 115 -15.73 4.96 -1.08
CA ARG A 115 -16.83 5.95 -1.03
C ARG A 115 -17.41 6.11 0.38
N GLY A 116 -17.65 5.01 1.08
CA GLY A 116 -18.32 4.99 2.40
C GLY A 116 -17.43 4.41 3.49
N ASP A 117 -18.05 3.88 4.56
CA ASP A 117 -17.32 3.44 5.76
C ASP A 117 -16.83 1.97 5.69
N SER A 118 -17.12 1.29 4.58
CA SER A 118 -16.66 -0.08 4.37
C SER A 118 -15.13 -0.12 4.30
N THR A 119 -14.55 -1.13 4.95
CA THR A 119 -13.11 -1.43 4.93
C THR A 119 -12.83 -2.81 4.34
N ARG A 120 -13.80 -3.38 3.61
CA ARG A 120 -13.75 -4.78 3.19
C ARG A 120 -12.62 -5.07 2.19
N LYS A 121 -12.55 -4.33 1.08
CA LYS A 121 -11.55 -4.51 0.00
C LYS A 121 -10.51 -3.40 -0.01
N PHE A 122 -10.95 -2.16 0.20
CA PHE A 122 -10.14 -0.99 0.58
C PHE A 122 -8.85 -0.81 -0.23
N ALA A 123 -8.96 -0.67 -1.57
CA ALA A 123 -7.83 -0.60 -2.51
C ALA A 123 -6.77 -1.70 -2.28
N ARG A 124 -7.24 -2.94 -2.08
CA ARG A 124 -6.45 -4.14 -1.72
C ARG A 124 -6.00 -4.24 -0.26
N TRP A 125 -6.07 -3.16 0.52
CA TRP A 125 -5.68 -3.09 1.93
C TRP A 125 -6.79 -3.51 2.91
N GLY A 126 -7.88 -4.06 2.40
CA GLY A 126 -9.07 -4.34 3.17
C GLY A 126 -8.94 -5.43 4.23
N ASP A 127 -9.93 -5.43 5.12
CA ASP A 127 -10.04 -6.36 6.23
C ASP A 127 -10.45 -7.74 5.74
N ALA A 128 -11.16 -7.89 4.61
CA ALA A 128 -11.66 -9.17 4.13
C ALA A 128 -10.55 -10.16 3.78
N HIS A 129 -10.93 -11.43 3.69
CA HIS A 129 -10.04 -12.46 3.18
C HIS A 129 -9.55 -12.12 1.77
N TYR A 130 -8.34 -12.56 1.44
CA TYR A 130 -7.67 -12.28 0.16
C TYR A 130 -7.15 -10.85 -0.02
N TYR A 131 -7.28 -9.99 0.99
CA TYR A 131 -6.75 -8.63 1.04
C TYR A 131 -5.59 -8.51 2.03
N HIS A 132 -4.78 -7.46 1.91
CA HIS A 132 -3.49 -7.36 2.61
C HIS A 132 -3.64 -7.48 4.12
N VAL A 133 -4.45 -6.61 4.74
CA VAL A 133 -4.64 -6.61 6.20
C VAL A 133 -5.38 -7.85 6.65
N GLY A 134 -6.40 -8.31 5.91
CA GLY A 134 -7.17 -9.50 6.26
C GLY A 134 -6.35 -10.79 6.29
N ASN A 135 -5.43 -10.98 5.34
CA ASN A 135 -4.55 -12.15 5.31
C ASN A 135 -3.35 -12.01 6.26
N LEU A 136 -2.77 -10.81 6.40
CA LEU A 136 -1.71 -10.58 7.39
C LEU A 136 -2.22 -10.87 8.81
N SER A 137 -3.43 -10.38 9.14
CA SER A 137 -4.09 -10.68 10.41
C SER A 137 -4.35 -12.18 10.60
N ALA A 138 -4.64 -12.91 9.51
CA ALA A 138 -4.85 -14.35 9.59
C ALA A 138 -3.58 -15.10 10.04
N ILE A 139 -2.41 -14.63 9.60
CA ILE A 139 -1.12 -15.14 10.08
C ILE A 139 -0.89 -14.74 11.54
N VAL A 140 -0.91 -13.44 11.83
CA VAL A 140 -0.56 -12.89 13.15
C VAL A 140 -1.46 -13.42 14.28
N PHE A 141 -2.75 -13.65 14.01
CA PHE A 141 -3.69 -14.19 15.01
C PHE A 141 -3.93 -15.70 14.92
N GLY A 142 -3.24 -16.41 14.02
CA GLY A 142 -3.41 -17.86 13.84
C GLY A 142 -4.82 -18.28 13.42
N HIS A 143 -5.46 -17.54 12.50
CA HIS A 143 -6.80 -17.89 12.02
C HIS A 143 -6.80 -19.22 11.27
N LYS A 144 -7.80 -20.08 11.46
CA LYS A 144 -7.88 -21.39 10.77
C LYS A 144 -7.94 -21.32 9.24
N LYS A 145 -8.30 -20.17 8.65
CA LYS A 145 -8.47 -19.99 7.21
C LYS A 145 -7.73 -18.74 6.75
N ASN A 146 -7.38 -18.70 5.47
CA ASN A 146 -6.81 -17.53 4.78
C ASN A 146 -5.41 -17.13 5.25
N GLN A 147 -4.69 -18.07 5.85
CA GLN A 147 -3.24 -18.01 5.99
C GLN A 147 -2.62 -18.28 4.62
N LYS A 148 -1.97 -17.26 4.04
CA LYS A 148 -1.30 -17.38 2.73
C LYS A 148 0.18 -17.16 2.96
N GLN A 149 1.02 -18.05 2.44
CA GLN A 149 2.47 -18.07 2.65
C GLN A 149 3.15 -16.71 2.43
N LYS A 150 2.71 -15.92 1.45
CA LYS A 150 3.30 -14.58 1.23
C LYS A 150 3.19 -13.65 2.44
N TYR A 151 2.14 -13.78 3.26
CA TYR A 151 1.95 -12.97 4.46
C TYR A 151 2.65 -13.54 5.68
N GLU A 152 3.16 -14.77 5.65
CA GLU A 152 4.12 -15.27 6.66
C GLU A 152 5.40 -14.44 6.55
N LYS A 153 5.91 -14.25 5.33
CA LYS A 153 7.07 -13.38 5.08
C LYS A 153 6.83 -11.93 5.50
N TRP A 154 5.62 -11.41 5.29
CA TRP A 154 5.26 -10.07 5.79
C TRP A 154 5.25 -10.06 7.31
N ALA A 155 4.68 -11.07 7.96
CA ALA A 155 4.62 -11.14 9.42
C ALA A 155 6.04 -11.21 10.01
N ASP A 156 6.89 -12.10 9.50
CA ASP A 156 8.29 -12.24 9.92
C ASP A 156 9.08 -10.94 9.76
N ARG A 157 8.80 -10.21 8.66
CA ARG A 157 9.45 -8.92 8.38
C ARG A 157 8.99 -7.81 9.31
N LEU A 158 7.68 -7.68 9.50
CA LEU A 158 7.11 -6.50 10.15
C LEU A 158 7.10 -6.62 11.67
N PHE A 159 6.96 -7.83 12.21
CA PHE A 159 6.76 -8.06 13.64
C PHE A 159 7.96 -8.77 14.28
N GLU A 160 8.29 -8.34 15.50
CA GLU A 160 9.31 -8.98 16.34
C GLU A 160 8.69 -10.17 17.09
N ASP A 161 7.60 -9.90 17.81
CA ASP A 161 6.82 -10.89 18.55
C ASP A 161 5.33 -10.55 18.49
N GLY A 162 4.52 -11.52 18.05
CA GLY A 162 3.08 -11.36 17.90
C GLY A 162 2.68 -10.15 17.04
N ARG A 163 2.23 -9.07 17.69
CA ARG A 163 1.76 -7.82 17.06
C ARG A 163 2.70 -6.64 17.28
N GLN A 164 3.82 -6.84 17.96
CA GLN A 164 4.80 -5.80 18.18
C GLN A 164 5.62 -5.61 16.90
N LEU A 165 5.58 -4.40 16.32
CA LEU A 165 6.39 -4.11 15.14
C LEU A 165 7.87 -4.08 15.51
N ARG A 166 8.73 -4.51 14.58
CA ARG A 166 10.19 -4.33 14.69
C ARG A 166 10.57 -2.85 14.68
N GLN A 167 9.85 -2.06 13.88
CA GLN A 167 9.95 -0.61 13.81
C GLN A 167 8.67 -0.04 13.18
N GLN A 168 8.43 1.26 13.35
CA GLN A 168 7.25 1.93 12.83
C GLN A 168 7.16 1.74 11.30
N THR A 169 6.06 1.14 10.84
CA THR A 169 5.78 0.96 9.40
C THR A 169 4.89 2.08 8.90
N TYR A 170 5.22 2.63 7.74
CA TYR A 170 4.51 3.73 7.12
C TYR A 170 3.86 3.32 5.80
N PHE A 171 2.92 4.15 5.36
CA PHE A 171 2.14 3.96 4.16
C PHE A 171 2.10 5.25 3.35
N TRP A 172 2.35 5.14 2.06
CA TRP A 172 2.16 6.21 1.11
C TRP A 172 1.20 5.75 0.01
N THR A 173 0.37 6.67 -0.49
CA THR A 173 -0.49 6.42 -1.65
C THR A 173 -0.77 7.71 -2.39
N LYS A 174 -1.05 7.58 -3.68
CA LYS A 174 -1.41 8.67 -4.58
C LYS A 174 -2.35 8.17 -5.66
N ALA A 175 -3.37 8.97 -5.98
CA ALA A 175 -4.10 8.83 -7.23
C ALA A 175 -3.13 9.22 -8.36
N TRP A 176 -2.83 8.24 -9.21
CA TRP A 176 -1.84 8.40 -10.25
C TRP A 176 -2.47 9.02 -11.48
N SER A 177 -2.06 10.23 -11.82
CA SER A 177 -2.52 10.99 -12.97
C SER A 177 -1.70 10.64 -14.21
N GLN A 178 -2.30 10.84 -15.39
CA GLN A 178 -1.58 10.74 -16.67
C GLN A 178 -0.40 11.73 -16.76
N ASP A 179 -0.50 12.87 -16.08
CA ASP A 179 0.56 13.89 -16.04
C ASP A 179 1.63 13.61 -14.97
N ASP A 180 1.46 12.57 -14.14
CA ASP A 180 2.43 12.23 -13.11
C ASP A 180 3.67 11.56 -13.73
N VAL A 181 4.84 12.04 -13.30
CA VAL A 181 6.13 11.59 -13.82
C VAL A 181 6.66 10.39 -13.04
N GLY A 182 7.16 9.40 -13.79
CA GLY A 182 7.68 8.16 -13.23
C GLY A 182 9.06 8.30 -12.58
N LEU A 183 9.71 7.15 -12.39
CA LEU A 183 10.99 7.09 -11.68
C LEU A 183 12.14 7.65 -12.53
N TYR A 184 12.04 7.49 -13.84
CA TYR A 184 13.14 7.76 -14.77
C TYR A 184 12.84 8.97 -15.66
N HIS A 185 13.85 9.85 -15.80
CA HIS A 185 13.94 10.88 -16.84
C HIS A 185 12.80 11.92 -16.89
N ASP A 186 12.07 12.13 -15.79
CA ASP A 186 10.98 13.11 -15.68
C ASP A 186 9.91 12.99 -16.78
N PHE A 187 9.66 11.77 -17.27
CA PHE A 187 8.58 11.49 -18.21
C PHE A 187 7.33 10.97 -17.50
N GLU A 188 6.17 11.30 -18.07
CA GLU A 188 4.89 10.70 -17.73
C GLU A 188 4.94 9.18 -17.92
N VAL A 189 4.40 8.43 -16.96
CA VAL A 189 4.42 6.97 -16.97
C VAL A 189 3.04 6.43 -16.57
N PRO A 190 2.42 5.53 -17.35
CA PRO A 190 1.18 4.88 -16.96
C PRO A 190 1.32 4.11 -15.65
N LEU A 191 0.26 4.03 -14.84
CA LEU A 191 0.31 3.39 -13.52
C LEU A 191 0.86 1.95 -13.54
N GLU A 192 0.54 1.17 -14.57
CA GLU A 192 1.06 -0.19 -14.76
C GLU A 192 2.59 -0.21 -14.91
N GLN A 193 3.12 0.73 -15.68
CA GLN A 193 4.56 0.85 -15.91
C GLN A 193 5.27 1.41 -14.67
N LEU A 194 4.64 2.34 -13.95
CA LEU A 194 5.23 2.89 -12.72
C LEU A 194 5.46 1.81 -11.67
N GLU A 195 4.45 0.97 -11.39
CA GLU A 195 4.59 -0.11 -10.40
C GLU A 195 5.78 -1.02 -10.76
N TYR A 196 5.89 -1.37 -12.04
CA TYR A 196 7.00 -2.16 -12.55
C TYR A 196 8.35 -1.45 -12.38
N GLN A 197 8.44 -0.16 -12.72
CA GLN A 197 9.66 0.63 -12.55
C GLN A 197 10.10 0.68 -11.09
N ILE A 198 9.19 0.95 -10.15
CA ILE A 198 9.51 1.04 -8.72
C ILE A 198 9.96 -0.33 -8.20
N ILE A 199 9.26 -1.41 -8.53
CA ILE A 199 9.63 -2.76 -8.08
C ILE A 199 11.00 -3.16 -8.65
N GLY A 200 11.22 -2.97 -9.95
CA GLY A 200 12.49 -3.30 -10.60
C GLY A 200 13.64 -2.51 -10.00
N HIS A 201 13.45 -1.20 -9.79
CA HIS A 201 14.43 -0.33 -9.17
C HIS A 201 14.73 -0.78 -7.73
N ALA A 202 13.71 -0.85 -6.87
CA ALA A 202 13.89 -1.24 -5.47
C ALA A 202 14.48 -2.64 -5.30
N SER A 203 14.20 -3.57 -6.22
CA SER A 203 14.74 -4.94 -6.15
C SER A 203 16.26 -5.01 -6.33
N ASP A 204 16.90 -3.97 -6.90
CA ASP A 204 18.35 -4.00 -7.16
C ASP A 204 19.19 -3.69 -5.92
N PHE A 205 18.67 -2.95 -4.94
CA PHE A 205 19.40 -2.53 -3.72
C PHE A 205 18.69 -2.94 -2.43
N TYR A 206 17.37 -3.15 -2.48
CA TYR A 206 16.56 -3.59 -1.35
C TYR A 206 16.09 -5.04 -1.49
N THR A 207 16.89 -5.90 -2.14
CA THR A 207 16.57 -7.32 -2.42
C THR A 207 16.11 -8.08 -1.18
N ASP A 208 16.77 -7.82 -0.06
CA ASP A 208 16.46 -8.48 1.21
C ASP A 208 15.33 -7.77 1.97
N ARG A 209 14.83 -6.62 1.51
CA ARG A 209 13.75 -5.84 2.13
C ARG A 209 12.42 -5.93 1.41
N LEU A 210 12.43 -5.88 0.08
CA LEU A 210 11.21 -5.83 -0.73
C LEU A 210 10.43 -7.15 -0.66
N LEU A 211 9.15 -7.06 -0.34
CA LEU A 211 8.25 -8.19 -0.07
C LEU A 211 7.48 -8.65 -1.30
N ASN A 212 7.56 -7.91 -2.40
CA ASN A 212 7.07 -8.33 -3.70
C ASN A 212 8.17 -8.29 -4.76
N LYS A 213 7.96 -9.09 -5.80
CA LYS A 213 8.81 -9.16 -6.97
C LYS A 213 8.00 -8.71 -8.16
N GLU A 214 8.71 -8.36 -9.21
CA GLU A 214 8.13 -8.06 -10.50
C GLU A 214 7.22 -9.20 -10.98
N GLY A 215 5.99 -8.87 -11.41
CA GLY A 215 5.02 -9.83 -11.94
C GLY A 215 4.33 -10.77 -10.93
N ALA A 216 4.39 -10.47 -9.61
CA ALA A 216 3.85 -11.31 -8.53
C ALA A 216 2.46 -10.91 -7.98
#